data_AF-A0A1T3NJQ8-F1
#
_entry.id   AF-A0A1T3NJQ8-F1
#
_cell.length_a   1.000
_cell.length_b   1.000
_cell.length_c   1.000
_cell.angle_alpha   90.00
_cell.angle_beta   90.00
_cell.angle_gamma   90.00
#
_symmetry.space_group_name_H-M   'P 1'
#
loop_
_entity.id
_entity.type
_entity.pdbx_description
1 polymer ?
#
loop_
_entity_poly.entity_id
_entity_poly.type
_entity_poly.pdbx_seq_one_letter_code
_entity_poly.pdbx_strand_id
1 'polypeptide(L)'
;MYATPRKGRFAGPGLCHARPPPRSSAPAAALQGPVVFAFLEEFAVTRPPQACLPSLFDHCAEVFAGHRGHPLRFGWLRKVHVRLQENPGLFARSFAARATTELGVGRPAQVPALRYWSSAFGLIRSSGRGSYEVTERGHWLLDDPGDGPSARQGADPWLERPESLWLLHWWLGEPGCAFPTWFQLFSRVRFGVQGELLVARVSATAAAAGWKPPAPTRIRRDIETLVDMYRTSSLDADPFEDVDHPFRALRLLDVNDAGWLRMNRPVEVPGRKAVVAYACLDYAARVASGASLSLARLGEDPAGPGCLLRASREVLHTALEDTSRRDSGSALGLLGSVGEEALACSSPWEIAADRVLAEHYDVDRGPRGHLWDRRR
;
A
#
# COMPACT_ATOMS: atom_id res chain seq x y z
N MET A 1 -51.25 -58.85 7.02
CA MET A 1 -51.82 -59.38 5.76
C MET A 1 -52.05 -58.23 4.81
N TYR A 2 -52.05 -58.51 3.49
CA TYR A 2 -52.23 -57.56 2.37
C TYR A 2 -51.14 -56.47 2.21
N ALA A 3 -50.81 -55.97 1.01
CA ALA A 3 -50.77 -56.59 -0.33
C ALA A 3 -49.94 -55.71 -1.30
N THR A 4 -49.37 -56.28 -2.37
CA THR A 4 -48.78 -55.54 -3.50
C THR A 4 -49.59 -55.80 -4.78
N PRO A 5 -49.66 -54.82 -5.72
CA PRO A 5 -48.95 -54.96 -7.02
C PRO A 5 -48.40 -53.61 -7.55
N ARG A 6 -47.55 -53.44 -8.60
CA ARG A 6 -46.86 -54.27 -9.63
C ARG A 6 -47.32 -54.07 -11.11
N LYS A 7 -46.64 -53.15 -11.83
CA LYS A 7 -46.30 -53.08 -13.28
C LYS A 7 -47.37 -53.02 -14.41
N GLY A 8 -47.18 -52.06 -15.34
CA GLY A 8 -47.72 -51.95 -16.73
C GLY A 8 -47.64 -50.48 -17.22
N ARG A 9 -47.20 -50.02 -18.41
CA ARG A 9 -46.62 -50.52 -19.70
C ARG A 9 -47.53 -50.86 -20.92
N PHE A 10 -47.40 -50.00 -21.95
CA PHE A 10 -47.56 -50.17 -23.43
C PHE A 10 -48.93 -50.42 -24.11
N ALA A 11 -49.26 -49.54 -25.07
CA ALA A 11 -49.71 -49.88 -26.44
C ALA A 11 -49.50 -48.68 -27.42
N GLY A 12 -49.37 -48.94 -28.73
CA GLY A 12 -49.37 -47.97 -29.84
C GLY A 12 -50.59 -48.21 -30.77
N PRO A 13 -50.51 -48.16 -32.13
CA PRO A 13 -49.35 -47.94 -33.01
C PRO A 13 -49.62 -47.10 -34.32
N GLY A 14 -48.65 -47.07 -35.27
CA GLY A 14 -48.78 -46.57 -36.66
C GLY A 14 -47.56 -45.72 -37.11
N LEU A 15 -46.49 -46.20 -37.79
CA LEU A 15 -46.34 -46.91 -39.10
C LEU A 15 -46.67 -46.01 -40.32
N CYS A 16 -45.91 -45.84 -41.42
CA CYS A 16 -44.58 -46.25 -41.93
C CYS A 16 -44.26 -45.36 -43.20
N HIS A 17 -43.19 -45.35 -44.03
CA HIS A 17 -41.83 -45.94 -44.23
C HIS A 17 -41.16 -45.13 -45.42
N ALA A 18 -39.88 -45.22 -45.84
CA ALA A 18 -38.58 -45.53 -45.21
C ALA A 18 -37.36 -45.35 -46.19
N ARG A 19 -36.17 -45.00 -45.64
CA ARG A 19 -34.77 -45.23 -46.11
C ARG A 19 -34.07 -44.30 -47.17
N PRO A 20 -32.69 -44.26 -47.19
CA PRO A 20 -31.80 -43.29 -47.90
C PRO A 20 -30.94 -44.01 -49.02
N PRO A 21 -29.73 -43.57 -49.52
CA PRO A 21 -28.83 -42.41 -49.26
C PRO A 21 -28.24 -41.78 -50.58
N PRO A 22 -26.95 -41.35 -50.75
CA PRO A 22 -25.95 -40.66 -49.91
C PRO A 22 -25.32 -39.36 -50.55
N ARG A 23 -24.46 -38.65 -49.78
CA ARG A 23 -23.31 -37.78 -50.21
C ARG A 23 -23.49 -36.69 -51.30
N SER A 24 -23.30 -35.43 -50.90
CA SER A 24 -22.23 -34.55 -51.43
C SER A 24 -21.88 -33.46 -50.40
N SER A 25 -20.73 -32.78 -50.54
CA SER A 25 -20.30 -31.71 -49.64
C SER A 25 -19.26 -30.80 -50.31
N ALA A 26 -19.29 -29.50 -49.96
CA ALA A 26 -18.47 -28.41 -50.51
C ALA A 26 -18.80 -27.97 -51.95
N PRO A 27 -18.46 -26.73 -52.37
CA PRO A 27 -17.83 -25.65 -51.60
C PRO A 27 -18.77 -24.46 -51.30
N ALA A 28 -18.51 -23.80 -50.16
CA ALA A 28 -18.84 -22.39 -49.96
C ALA A 28 -17.53 -21.60 -49.97
N ALA A 29 -17.52 -20.40 -50.56
CA ALA A 29 -16.28 -19.67 -50.85
C ALA A 29 -15.54 -19.20 -49.60
N ALA A 30 -14.20 -19.19 -49.67
CA ALA A 30 -13.36 -18.71 -48.59
C ALA A 30 -13.31 -17.18 -48.54
N LEU A 31 -13.55 -16.61 -47.35
CA LEU A 31 -13.12 -15.27 -46.98
C LEU A 31 -12.10 -15.41 -45.85
N GLN A 32 -10.82 -15.47 -46.22
CA GLN A 32 -9.71 -15.43 -45.28
C GLN A 32 -9.29 -13.97 -45.08
N GLY A 33 -9.30 -13.51 -43.82
CA GLY A 33 -8.84 -12.18 -43.43
C GLY A 33 -8.60 -12.12 -41.92
N PRO A 34 -7.39 -11.76 -41.45
CA PRO A 34 -7.07 -11.78 -40.02
C PRO A 34 -7.57 -10.50 -39.32
N VAL A 35 -8.45 -10.65 -38.32
CA VAL A 35 -8.90 -9.55 -37.45
C VAL A 35 -8.72 -9.92 -35.97
N VAL A 36 -7.53 -10.44 -35.64
CA VAL A 36 -6.97 -10.53 -34.29
C VAL A 36 -5.47 -10.25 -34.44
N PHE A 37 -4.86 -9.52 -33.50
CA PHE A 37 -3.51 -8.91 -33.57
C PHE A 37 -3.36 -7.69 -34.51
N ALA A 38 -3.94 -6.55 -34.09
CA ALA A 38 -3.55 -5.22 -34.60
C ALA A 38 -3.88 -4.11 -33.57
N PHE A 39 -3.29 -4.16 -32.37
CA PHE A 39 -3.43 -3.09 -31.36
C PHE A 39 -2.20 -2.99 -30.41
N LEU A 40 -0.99 -3.21 -30.95
CA LEU A 40 0.29 -3.13 -30.23
C LEU A 40 1.40 -2.38 -30.99
N GLU A 41 1.09 -1.69 -32.09
CA GLU A 41 2.07 -0.95 -32.90
C GLU A 41 1.67 0.52 -33.12
N GLU A 42 1.63 1.33 -32.05
CA GLU A 42 1.63 2.79 -32.19
C GLU A 42 2.39 3.53 -31.06
N PHE A 43 3.50 2.95 -30.59
CA PHE A 43 4.50 3.66 -29.78
C PHE A 43 5.94 3.23 -30.12
N ALA A 44 6.25 3.15 -31.41
CA ALA A 44 7.61 2.96 -31.93
C ALA A 44 8.45 4.26 -31.84
N VAL A 45 8.49 4.88 -30.66
CA VAL A 45 9.41 5.99 -30.37
C VAL A 45 10.84 5.42 -30.41
N THR A 46 11.71 6.06 -31.17
CA THR A 46 13.12 5.69 -31.30
C THR A 46 13.80 5.73 -29.93
N ARG A 47 14.09 4.56 -29.36
CA ARG A 47 14.77 4.45 -28.07
C ARG A 47 16.17 5.08 -28.15
N PRO A 48 16.50 6.08 -27.32
CA PRO A 48 17.90 6.36 -27.04
C PRO A 48 18.54 5.13 -26.36
N PRO A 49 19.88 5.01 -26.36
CA PRO A 49 20.56 3.92 -25.65
C PRO A 49 20.13 3.89 -24.18
N GLN A 50 19.99 2.69 -23.62
CA GLN A 50 19.57 2.50 -22.23
C GLN A 50 20.67 2.92 -21.25
N ALA A 51 20.78 4.23 -21.01
CA ALA A 51 21.11 4.70 -19.68
C ALA A 51 20.14 4.02 -18.71
N CYS A 52 20.66 3.25 -17.76
CA CYS A 52 19.85 2.36 -16.94
C CYS A 52 19.07 3.17 -15.90
N LEU A 53 17.92 3.71 -16.31
CA LEU A 53 16.93 4.24 -15.37
C LEU A 53 16.58 3.11 -14.39
N PRO A 54 16.68 3.32 -13.07
CA PRO A 54 16.44 2.28 -12.09
C PRO A 54 15.02 1.72 -12.27
N SER A 55 14.90 0.40 -12.12
CA SER A 55 13.59 -0.24 -12.12
C SER A 55 12.77 0.32 -10.96
N LEU A 56 11.44 0.37 -11.14
CA LEU A 56 10.53 0.75 -10.06
C LEU A 56 10.73 -0.14 -8.82
N PHE A 57 11.15 -1.39 -9.02
CA PHE A 57 11.37 -2.34 -7.94
C PHE A 57 12.78 -2.30 -7.34
N ASP A 58 13.71 -1.49 -7.85
CA ASP A 58 14.99 -1.22 -7.17
C ASP A 58 14.76 -0.45 -5.84
N HIS A 59 13.60 0.21 -5.72
CA HIS A 59 13.10 0.84 -4.49
C HIS A 59 12.47 -0.16 -3.50
N CYS A 60 12.27 -1.42 -3.89
CA CYS A 60 11.49 -2.42 -3.15
C CYS A 60 12.33 -3.65 -2.76
N ALA A 61 11.80 -4.49 -1.87
CA ALA A 61 12.32 -5.83 -1.60
C ALA A 61 11.52 -6.90 -2.36
N GLU A 62 12.15 -8.03 -2.74
CA GLU A 62 11.52 -9.14 -3.49
C GLU A 62 10.53 -9.96 -2.62
N VAL A 63 9.44 -9.31 -2.19
CA VAL A 63 8.49 -9.85 -1.19
C VAL A 63 7.05 -9.75 -1.71
N PHE A 64 6.49 -10.89 -2.10
CA PHE A 64 5.08 -11.03 -2.52
C PHE A 64 4.31 -11.93 -1.54
N ALA A 65 3.05 -11.62 -1.27
CA ALA A 65 2.18 -12.29 -0.31
C ALA A 65 2.74 -12.41 1.12
N GLY A 66 3.58 -11.45 1.55
CA GLY A 66 4.25 -11.47 2.87
C GLY A 66 3.26 -11.42 4.05
N HIS A 67 2.18 -10.65 3.88
CA HIS A 67 0.99 -10.57 4.74
C HIS A 67 0.15 -11.87 4.79
N ARG A 68 0.49 -12.90 3.99
CA ARG A 68 -0.21 -14.20 3.91
C ARG A 68 -1.72 -14.13 3.61
N GLY A 69 -2.19 -13.05 3.00
CA GLY A 69 -3.63 -12.83 2.77
C GLY A 69 -4.38 -12.25 3.97
N HIS A 70 -3.68 -11.63 4.91
CA HIS A 70 -4.30 -10.90 6.02
C HIS A 70 -4.01 -9.40 5.89
N PRO A 71 -5.01 -8.56 5.53
CA PRO A 71 -4.86 -7.10 5.62
C PRO A 71 -4.56 -6.68 7.05
N LEU A 72 -4.03 -5.47 7.23
CA LEU A 72 -3.82 -4.93 8.57
C LEU A 72 -5.15 -4.89 9.33
N ARG A 73 -5.09 -5.17 10.64
CA ARG A 73 -6.21 -4.99 11.55
C ARG A 73 -5.91 -4.02 12.69
N PHE A 74 -6.97 -3.46 13.27
CA PHE A 74 -6.84 -2.55 14.40
C PHE A 74 -6.14 -3.21 15.60
N GLY A 75 -5.39 -2.40 16.36
CA GLY A 75 -4.59 -2.85 17.50
C GLY A 75 -3.43 -3.82 17.18
N TRP A 76 -3.27 -4.33 15.95
CA TRP A 76 -2.19 -5.28 15.62
C TRP A 76 -0.79 -4.69 15.83
N LEU A 77 -0.58 -3.42 15.44
CA LEU A 77 0.72 -2.75 15.59
C LEU A 77 1.05 -2.51 17.07
N ARG A 78 0.10 -1.99 17.87
CA ARG A 78 0.26 -1.82 19.32
C ARG A 78 0.50 -3.15 20.05
N LYS A 79 -0.20 -4.22 19.66
CA LYS A 79 0.02 -5.59 20.19
C LYS A 79 1.46 -6.08 19.97
N VAL A 80 2.04 -5.79 18.80
CA VAL A 80 3.45 -6.11 18.52
C VAL A 80 4.39 -5.20 19.32
N HIS A 81 4.13 -3.89 19.34
CA HIS A 81 4.95 -2.89 20.06
C HIS A 81 5.13 -3.23 21.54
N VAL A 82 4.02 -3.50 22.25
CA VAL A 82 4.05 -3.85 23.69
C VAL A 82 4.76 -5.20 23.91
N ARG A 83 4.36 -6.25 23.18
CA ARG A 83 4.93 -7.61 23.39
C ARG A 83 6.38 -7.75 22.96
N LEU A 84 6.88 -6.91 22.05
CA LEU A 84 8.27 -6.97 21.60
C LEU A 84 9.24 -6.31 22.58
N GLN A 85 8.78 -5.31 23.35
CA GLN A 85 9.55 -4.72 24.45
C GLN A 85 9.72 -5.71 25.61
N GLU A 86 8.68 -6.50 25.92
CA GLU A 86 8.76 -7.60 26.90
C GLU A 86 9.62 -8.79 26.42
N ASN A 87 9.58 -9.08 25.11
CA ASN A 87 10.22 -10.27 24.54
C ASN A 87 10.70 -10.02 23.09
N PRO A 88 11.98 -9.63 22.90
CA PRO A 88 12.60 -9.52 21.57
C PRO A 88 12.51 -10.81 20.73
N GLY A 89 12.38 -11.97 21.37
CA GLY A 89 12.22 -13.29 20.74
C GLY A 89 10.80 -13.65 20.32
N LEU A 90 9.84 -12.72 20.38
CA LEU A 90 8.40 -12.92 20.07
C LEU A 90 8.12 -13.66 18.75
N PHE A 91 8.96 -13.45 17.73
CA PHE A 91 8.83 -14.07 16.41
C PHE A 91 9.84 -15.21 16.13
N ALA A 92 10.59 -15.64 17.14
CA ALA A 92 11.53 -16.75 17.02
C ALA A 92 10.79 -18.09 16.86
N ARG A 93 11.39 -19.04 16.14
CA ARG A 93 10.79 -20.37 15.88
C ARG A 93 10.48 -21.15 17.16
N SER A 94 11.28 -20.96 18.22
CA SER A 94 11.08 -21.51 19.56
C SER A 94 9.84 -20.96 20.27
N PHE A 95 9.42 -19.73 19.97
CA PHE A 95 8.31 -19.05 20.64
C PHE A 95 6.97 -19.17 19.88
N ALA A 96 6.99 -19.64 18.63
CA ALA A 96 5.84 -19.68 17.73
C ALA A 96 4.57 -20.37 18.29
N ALA A 97 4.74 -21.35 19.20
CA ALA A 97 3.61 -22.00 19.88
C ALA A 97 2.89 -21.08 20.88
N ARG A 98 3.62 -20.18 21.56
CA ARG A 98 3.05 -19.19 22.51
C ARG A 98 2.60 -17.91 21.83
N ALA A 99 3.32 -17.45 20.80
CA ALA A 99 3.10 -16.15 20.16
C ALA A 99 1.63 -15.83 19.81
N THR A 100 0.85 -16.84 19.42
CA THR A 100 -0.60 -16.75 19.16
C THR A 100 -1.39 -16.22 20.37
N THR A 101 -1.11 -16.78 21.56
CA THR A 101 -1.77 -16.41 22.82
C THR A 101 -1.26 -15.08 23.34
N GLU A 102 0.05 -14.85 23.30
CA GLU A 102 0.69 -13.64 23.85
C GLU A 102 0.25 -12.37 23.09
N LEU A 103 0.12 -12.46 21.75
CA LEU A 103 -0.44 -11.40 20.91
C LEU A 103 -1.97 -11.33 20.93
N GLY A 104 -2.65 -12.30 21.54
CA GLY A 104 -4.10 -12.42 21.53
C GLY A 104 -4.68 -12.40 20.11
N VAL A 105 -4.24 -13.32 19.25
CA VAL A 105 -4.72 -13.45 17.86
C VAL A 105 -5.39 -14.80 17.62
N GLY A 106 -6.50 -14.80 16.89
CA GLY A 106 -7.40 -15.96 16.81
C GLY A 106 -6.83 -17.17 16.05
N ARG A 107 -5.78 -17.02 15.24
CA ARG A 107 -5.13 -18.13 14.52
C ARG A 107 -3.61 -17.93 14.45
N PRO A 108 -2.78 -18.99 14.62
CA PRO A 108 -1.32 -18.90 14.49
C PRO A 108 -0.85 -18.37 13.12
N ALA A 109 -1.65 -18.56 12.07
CA ALA A 109 -1.38 -18.04 10.72
C ALA A 109 -1.37 -16.50 10.63
N GLN A 110 -1.96 -15.79 11.61
CA GLN A 110 -1.96 -14.32 11.68
C GLN A 110 -0.63 -13.77 12.22
N VAL A 111 0.09 -14.48 13.09
CA VAL A 111 1.34 -14.00 13.73
C VAL A 111 2.40 -13.52 12.70
N PRO A 112 2.65 -14.24 11.57
CA PRO A 112 3.54 -13.74 10.52
C PRO A 112 3.05 -12.46 9.83
N ALA A 113 1.75 -12.20 9.80
CA ALA A 113 1.16 -11.00 9.20
C ALA A 113 1.27 -9.78 10.13
N LEU A 114 1.05 -9.96 11.45
CA LEU A 114 1.34 -8.91 12.46
C LEU A 114 2.79 -8.45 12.35
N ARG A 115 3.72 -9.41 12.27
CA ARG A 115 5.15 -9.15 12.06
C ARG A 115 5.41 -8.44 10.73
N TYR A 116 4.82 -8.94 9.63
CA TYR A 116 5.00 -8.37 8.30
C TYR A 116 4.59 -6.89 8.26
N TRP A 117 3.40 -6.54 8.72
CA TRP A 117 2.94 -5.15 8.73
C TRP A 117 3.82 -4.26 9.63
N SER A 118 4.16 -4.74 10.83
CA SER A 118 5.03 -3.98 11.76
C SER A 118 6.43 -3.71 11.18
N SER A 119 6.99 -4.64 10.41
CA SER A 119 8.23 -4.41 9.67
C SER A 119 8.03 -3.54 8.42
N ALA A 120 6.93 -3.69 7.69
CA ALA A 120 6.66 -2.97 6.45
C ALA A 120 6.41 -1.46 6.66
N PHE A 121 5.93 -1.06 7.84
CA PHE A 121 5.83 0.35 8.25
C PHE A 121 7.11 0.88 8.94
N GLY A 122 8.16 0.06 9.07
CA GLY A 122 9.41 0.42 9.73
C GLY A 122 9.34 0.56 11.26
N LEU A 123 8.30 0.03 11.91
CA LEU A 123 8.09 0.13 13.37
C LEU A 123 8.93 -0.88 14.16
N ILE A 124 9.26 -2.03 13.54
CA ILE A 124 10.17 -3.03 14.11
C ILE A 124 11.22 -3.45 13.08
N ARG A 125 12.45 -3.74 13.54
CA ARG A 125 13.54 -4.29 12.72
C ARG A 125 14.06 -5.61 13.29
N SER A 126 14.69 -6.43 12.45
CA SER A 126 15.28 -7.72 12.87
C SER A 126 16.65 -7.48 13.52
N SER A 127 16.77 -7.76 14.82
CA SER A 127 18.05 -7.80 15.54
C SER A 127 18.81 -9.13 15.32
N GLY A 128 18.20 -10.09 14.62
CA GLY A 128 18.87 -11.30 14.10
C GLY A 128 18.46 -12.59 14.79
N ARG A 129 18.76 -13.74 14.18
CA ARG A 129 18.40 -15.10 14.66
C ARG A 129 16.91 -15.33 14.95
N GLY A 130 16.02 -14.46 14.46
CA GLY A 130 14.58 -14.49 14.72
C GLY A 130 14.11 -13.51 15.81
N SER A 131 15.04 -12.82 16.46
CA SER A 131 14.76 -11.68 17.34
C SER A 131 14.46 -10.41 16.53
N TYR A 132 13.62 -9.57 17.09
CA TYR A 132 13.28 -8.25 16.58
C TYR A 132 13.39 -7.22 17.71
N GLU A 133 13.48 -5.95 17.33
CA GLU A 133 13.44 -4.81 18.24
C GLU A 133 12.56 -3.70 17.64
N VAL A 134 11.99 -2.87 18.51
CA VAL A 134 11.24 -1.67 18.14
C VAL A 134 12.22 -0.61 17.61
N THR A 135 11.84 0.15 16.59
CA THR A 135 12.66 1.27 16.07
C THR A 135 12.37 2.56 16.82
N GLU A 136 13.22 3.59 16.71
CA GLU A 136 12.89 4.92 17.28
C GLU A 136 11.59 5.49 16.70
N ARG A 137 11.21 5.12 15.47
CA ARG A 137 9.89 5.40 14.89
C ARG A 137 8.75 4.63 15.55
N GLY A 138 8.96 3.35 15.85
CA GLY A 138 8.01 2.52 16.59
C GLY A 138 7.74 3.11 17.97
N HIS A 139 8.80 3.48 18.69
CA HIS A 139 8.73 4.21 19.94
C HIS A 139 8.03 5.58 19.79
N TRP A 140 8.46 6.40 18.82
CA TRP A 140 7.87 7.70 18.53
C TRP A 140 6.35 7.65 18.32
N LEU A 141 5.84 6.64 17.60
CA LEU A 141 4.41 6.53 17.33
C LEU A 141 3.64 5.85 18.47
N LEU A 142 4.16 4.74 19.00
CA LEU A 142 3.39 3.76 19.78
C LEU A 142 3.76 3.63 21.27
N ASP A 143 4.75 4.38 21.78
CA ASP A 143 5.01 4.44 23.23
C ASP A 143 3.76 4.92 23.98
N ASP A 144 3.35 4.22 25.04
CA ASP A 144 2.23 4.64 25.87
C ASP A 144 2.49 6.03 26.49
N PRO A 145 1.45 6.84 26.79
CA PRO A 145 1.64 8.17 27.36
C PRO A 145 2.35 8.06 28.71
N GLY A 146 3.51 8.70 28.80
CA GLY A 146 4.42 8.53 29.93
C GLY A 146 4.10 9.43 31.13
N ASP A 147 3.97 8.83 32.31
CA ASP A 147 3.87 9.58 33.57
C ASP A 147 5.25 10.11 34.01
N GLY A 148 5.44 11.43 33.93
CA GLY A 148 6.56 12.14 34.56
C GLY A 148 7.54 12.84 33.60
N PRO A 149 8.43 13.70 34.13
CA PRO A 149 9.21 14.68 33.35
C PRO A 149 10.33 14.10 32.47
N SER A 150 10.51 12.77 32.47
CA SER A 150 11.49 12.06 31.64
C SER A 150 10.87 10.86 30.91
N ALA A 151 9.54 10.75 30.88
CA ALA A 151 8.85 9.62 30.30
C ALA A 151 8.62 9.85 28.79
N ARG A 152 8.99 8.87 27.96
CA ARG A 152 8.81 8.92 26.50
C ARG A 152 7.31 8.83 26.17
N GLN A 153 6.73 9.91 25.66
CA GLN A 153 5.37 9.91 25.09
C GLN A 153 5.39 9.46 23.63
N GLY A 154 4.43 8.62 23.23
CA GLY A 154 4.15 8.32 21.83
C GLY A 154 3.14 9.29 21.21
N ALA A 155 3.28 9.54 19.91
CA ALA A 155 2.52 10.52 19.14
C ALA A 155 1.04 10.11 18.92
N ASP A 156 0.76 8.81 18.75
CA ASP A 156 -0.59 8.26 18.66
C ASP A 156 -0.59 6.76 19.05
N PRO A 157 -0.60 6.45 20.35
CA PRO A 157 -0.34 5.09 20.84
C PRO A 157 -1.39 4.05 20.44
N TRP A 158 -2.59 4.52 20.06
CA TRP A 158 -3.74 3.69 19.70
C TRP A 158 -4.14 3.76 18.22
N LEU A 159 -3.51 4.66 17.44
CA LEU A 159 -3.83 4.95 16.03
C LEU A 159 -5.25 5.52 15.84
N GLU A 160 -5.63 6.43 16.74
CA GLU A 160 -6.94 7.09 16.75
C GLU A 160 -6.99 8.35 15.85
N ARG A 161 -5.83 8.93 15.53
CA ARG A 161 -5.73 10.13 14.68
C ARG A 161 -5.73 9.73 13.20
N PRO A 162 -6.66 10.22 12.35
CA PRO A 162 -6.71 9.85 10.94
C PRO A 162 -5.42 10.12 10.15
N GLU A 163 -4.65 11.13 10.53
CA GLU A 163 -3.34 11.43 9.95
C GLU A 163 -2.28 10.36 10.24
N SER A 164 -2.36 9.62 11.35
CA SER A 164 -1.42 8.52 11.66
C SER A 164 -1.51 7.39 10.63
N LEU A 165 -2.71 7.15 10.10
CA LEU A 165 -2.96 6.17 9.05
C LEU A 165 -2.39 6.65 7.69
N TRP A 166 -2.47 7.96 7.39
CA TRP A 166 -1.78 8.55 6.24
C TRP A 166 -0.25 8.46 6.39
N LEU A 167 0.28 8.61 7.60
CA LEU A 167 1.72 8.53 7.88
C LEU A 167 2.26 7.10 7.74
N LEU A 168 1.53 6.10 8.28
CA LEU A 168 1.83 4.68 8.04
C LEU A 168 1.71 4.32 6.55
N HIS A 169 0.70 4.85 5.84
CA HIS A 169 0.54 4.67 4.40
C HIS A 169 1.72 5.24 3.59
N TRP A 170 2.30 6.37 4.02
CA TRP A 170 3.54 6.90 3.44
C TRP A 170 4.75 6.01 3.73
N TRP A 171 4.99 5.65 4.99
CA TRP A 171 6.15 4.83 5.39
C TRP A 171 6.17 3.44 4.75
N LEU A 172 5.00 2.88 4.41
CA LEU A 172 4.90 1.64 3.61
C LEU A 172 5.63 1.73 2.25
N GLY A 173 5.80 2.95 1.73
CA GLY A 173 6.47 3.25 0.47
C GLY A 173 7.90 3.76 0.58
N GLU A 174 8.57 3.61 1.72
CA GLU A 174 9.99 3.96 1.87
C GLU A 174 10.94 3.00 1.10
N PRO A 175 12.20 3.39 0.85
CA PRO A 175 13.18 2.53 0.18
C PRO A 175 13.36 1.19 0.91
N GLY A 176 13.36 0.09 0.15
CA GLY A 176 13.28 -1.26 0.69
C GLY A 176 11.83 -1.74 0.92
N CYS A 177 10.83 -1.02 0.38
CA CYS A 177 9.40 -1.32 0.46
C CYS A 177 9.10 -2.83 0.35
N ALA A 178 8.53 -3.41 1.40
CA ALA A 178 8.23 -4.84 1.49
C ALA A 178 6.94 -5.26 0.76
N PHE A 179 6.38 -4.39 -0.11
CA PHE A 179 5.11 -4.63 -0.79
C PHE A 179 5.10 -4.08 -2.24
N PRO A 180 5.84 -4.71 -3.19
CA PRO A 180 6.01 -4.20 -4.55
C PRO A 180 4.70 -4.03 -5.33
N THR A 181 3.69 -4.86 -5.05
CA THR A 181 2.35 -4.76 -5.66
C THR A 181 1.61 -3.49 -5.21
N TRP A 182 1.75 -3.07 -3.96
CA TRP A 182 1.25 -1.76 -3.48
C TRP A 182 1.99 -0.63 -4.18
N PHE A 183 3.33 -0.72 -4.24
CA PHE A 183 4.15 0.32 -4.84
C PHE A 183 3.83 0.49 -6.34
N GLN A 184 3.69 -0.60 -7.11
CA GLN A 184 3.25 -0.58 -8.51
C GLN A 184 1.89 0.13 -8.69
N LEU A 185 0.95 -0.09 -7.76
CA LEU A 185 -0.39 0.50 -7.80
C LEU A 185 -0.33 2.01 -7.55
N PHE A 186 0.19 2.43 -6.40
CA PHE A 186 0.17 3.84 -5.99
C PHE A 186 1.14 4.72 -6.79
N SER A 187 2.31 4.20 -7.19
CA SER A 187 3.30 5.00 -7.95
C SER A 187 2.93 5.23 -9.42
N ARG A 188 2.11 4.37 -10.05
CA ARG A 188 1.85 4.41 -11.50
C ARG A 188 0.38 4.40 -11.92
N VAL A 189 -0.58 4.13 -11.04
CA VAL A 189 -2.01 4.09 -11.39
C VAL A 189 -2.71 5.37 -10.91
N ARG A 190 -2.95 6.30 -11.85
CA ARG A 190 -3.61 7.58 -11.52
C ARG A 190 -5.12 7.41 -11.25
N PHE A 191 -5.86 6.72 -12.13
CA PHE A 191 -7.33 6.61 -12.06
C PHE A 191 -7.87 5.20 -11.76
N GLY A 192 -7.27 4.15 -12.33
CA GLY A 192 -7.71 2.77 -12.12
C GLY A 192 -7.00 1.77 -13.03
N VAL A 193 -7.15 0.48 -12.72
CA VAL A 193 -6.54 -0.63 -13.46
C VAL A 193 -7.35 -1.91 -13.29
N GLN A 194 -7.47 -2.71 -14.36
CA GLN A 194 -8.06 -4.06 -14.29
C GLN A 194 -7.10 -5.03 -13.58
N GLY A 195 -7.61 -5.90 -12.71
CA GLY A 195 -6.78 -6.71 -11.79
C GLY A 195 -5.71 -7.56 -12.47
N GLU A 196 -6.05 -8.25 -13.57
CA GLU A 196 -5.09 -9.09 -14.32
C GLU A 196 -4.05 -8.25 -15.07
N LEU A 197 -4.41 -7.06 -15.55
CA LEU A 197 -3.46 -6.10 -16.10
C LEU A 197 -2.47 -5.59 -15.04
N LEU A 198 -2.89 -5.46 -13.77
CA LEU A 198 -1.98 -5.16 -12.67
C LEU A 198 -1.05 -6.35 -12.37
N VAL A 199 -1.56 -7.59 -12.36
CA VAL A 199 -0.74 -8.82 -12.25
C VAL A 199 0.34 -8.87 -13.33
N ALA A 200 -0.03 -8.59 -14.59
CA ALA A 200 0.91 -8.54 -15.71
C ALA A 200 1.96 -7.42 -15.54
N ARG A 201 1.55 -6.21 -15.14
CA ARG A 201 2.45 -5.07 -14.91
C ARG A 201 3.46 -5.31 -13.78
N VAL A 202 3.02 -5.91 -12.66
CA VAL A 202 3.92 -6.32 -11.56
C VAL A 202 4.91 -7.39 -12.03
N SER A 203 4.43 -8.40 -12.75
CA SER A 203 5.29 -9.49 -13.27
C SER A 203 6.37 -8.97 -14.23
N ALA A 204 6.00 -8.07 -15.15
CA ALA A 204 6.94 -7.45 -16.08
C ALA A 204 7.95 -6.51 -15.37
N THR A 205 7.52 -5.80 -14.33
CA THR A 205 8.39 -4.88 -13.57
C THR A 205 9.39 -5.65 -12.70
N ALA A 206 8.99 -6.79 -12.12
CA ALA A 206 9.91 -7.71 -11.45
C ALA A 206 10.95 -8.29 -12.43
N ALA A 207 10.53 -8.77 -13.60
CA ALA A 207 11.45 -9.26 -14.62
C ALA A 207 12.42 -8.17 -15.11
N ALA A 208 11.97 -6.92 -15.23
CA ALA A 208 12.81 -5.77 -15.58
C ALA A 208 13.81 -5.37 -14.47
N ALA A 209 13.52 -5.69 -13.21
CA ALA A 209 14.46 -5.55 -12.07
C ALA A 209 15.43 -6.74 -11.93
N GLY A 210 15.42 -7.70 -12.86
CA GLY A 210 16.22 -8.93 -12.77
C GLY A 210 15.76 -9.92 -11.68
N TRP A 211 14.63 -9.66 -11.03
CA TRP A 211 14.07 -10.53 -9.98
C TRP A 211 13.50 -11.82 -10.58
N LYS A 212 13.32 -12.85 -9.75
CA LYS A 212 12.64 -14.06 -10.20
C LYS A 212 11.15 -13.73 -10.41
N PRO A 213 10.57 -13.99 -11.59
CA PRO A 213 9.16 -13.70 -11.84
C PRO A 213 8.25 -14.35 -10.76
N PRO A 214 7.52 -13.54 -9.96
CA PRO A 214 6.68 -14.08 -8.90
C PRO A 214 5.49 -14.84 -9.50
N ALA A 215 5.06 -15.90 -8.81
CA ALA A 215 3.88 -16.65 -9.22
C ALA A 215 2.64 -15.72 -9.25
N PRO A 216 1.86 -15.67 -10.36
CA PRO A 216 0.70 -14.78 -10.47
C PRO A 216 -0.31 -14.89 -9.34
N THR A 217 -0.44 -16.07 -8.72
CA THR A 217 -1.28 -16.32 -7.54
C THR A 217 -0.83 -15.57 -6.28
N ARG A 218 0.46 -15.23 -6.15
CA ARG A 218 0.95 -14.35 -5.07
C ARG A 218 0.53 -12.90 -5.34
N ILE A 219 0.69 -12.40 -6.57
CA ILE A 219 0.28 -11.04 -6.92
C ILE A 219 -1.24 -10.87 -6.79
N ARG A 220 -2.05 -11.87 -7.18
CA ARG A 220 -3.51 -11.83 -6.92
C ARG A 220 -3.82 -11.76 -5.42
N ARG A 221 -3.12 -12.52 -4.57
CA ARG A 221 -3.27 -12.45 -3.11
C ARG A 221 -2.86 -11.09 -2.53
N ASP A 222 -1.86 -10.42 -3.11
CA ASP A 222 -1.50 -9.04 -2.79
C ASP A 222 -2.65 -8.09 -3.14
N ILE A 223 -3.20 -8.19 -4.36
CA ILE A 223 -4.31 -7.37 -4.85
C ILE A 223 -5.57 -7.56 -4.00
N GLU A 224 -5.94 -8.79 -3.67
CA GLU A 224 -7.03 -9.11 -2.72
C GLU A 224 -6.81 -8.38 -1.38
N THR A 225 -5.60 -8.49 -0.82
CA THR A 225 -5.27 -7.85 0.47
C THR A 225 -5.28 -6.32 0.39
N LEU A 226 -4.86 -5.74 -0.74
CA LEU A 226 -4.94 -4.30 -0.99
C LEU A 226 -6.39 -3.81 -1.02
N VAL A 227 -7.26 -4.54 -1.70
CA VAL A 227 -8.69 -4.21 -1.77
C VAL A 227 -9.31 -4.26 -0.37
N ASP A 228 -9.13 -5.34 0.39
CA ASP A 228 -9.71 -5.45 1.73
C ASP A 228 -9.19 -4.39 2.72
N MET A 229 -7.95 -3.93 2.54
CA MET A 229 -7.27 -2.93 3.38
C MET A 229 -7.65 -1.48 3.05
N TYR A 230 -7.97 -1.16 1.79
CA TYR A 230 -8.15 0.22 1.32
C TYR A 230 -9.53 0.53 0.68
N ARG A 231 -10.42 -0.47 0.55
CA ARG A 231 -11.75 -0.28 -0.05
C ARG A 231 -12.58 0.78 0.68
N THR A 232 -13.31 1.60 -0.06
CA THR A 232 -14.45 2.31 0.53
C THR A 232 -15.54 1.30 0.84
N SER A 233 -16.05 1.34 2.05
CA SER A 233 -17.14 0.47 2.48
C SER A 233 -18.49 1.00 2.00
N SER A 234 -19.39 0.10 1.64
CA SER A 234 -20.76 0.42 1.29
C SER A 234 -21.51 1.01 2.49
N LEU A 235 -22.57 1.79 2.24
CA LEU A 235 -23.43 2.31 3.31
C LEU A 235 -24.10 1.18 4.12
N ASP A 236 -24.27 0.02 3.50
CA ASP A 236 -24.81 -1.22 4.08
C ASP A 236 -23.73 -2.16 4.66
N ALA A 237 -22.47 -1.73 4.74
CA ALA A 237 -21.40 -2.52 5.36
C ALA A 237 -21.56 -2.56 6.89
N ASP A 238 -21.12 -3.65 7.52
CA ASP A 238 -21.05 -3.74 8.98
C ASP A 238 -20.03 -2.71 9.53
N PRO A 239 -20.44 -1.73 10.37
CA PRO A 239 -19.53 -0.74 10.95
C PRO A 239 -18.39 -1.38 11.75
N PHE A 240 -18.57 -2.58 12.31
CA PHE A 240 -17.51 -3.29 13.03
C PHE A 240 -16.44 -3.86 12.09
N GLU A 241 -16.75 -4.12 10.81
CA GLU A 241 -15.76 -4.58 9.82
C GLU A 241 -14.77 -3.48 9.45
N ASP A 242 -15.21 -2.22 9.46
CA ASP A 242 -14.36 -1.06 9.21
C ASP A 242 -13.50 -0.69 10.42
N VAL A 243 -14.03 -0.85 11.64
CA VAL A 243 -13.25 -0.71 12.88
C VAL A 243 -12.13 -1.75 12.95
N ASP A 244 -12.34 -2.97 12.45
CA ASP A 244 -11.26 -3.97 12.36
C ASP A 244 -10.25 -3.63 11.25
N HIS A 245 -10.57 -2.81 10.24
CA HIS A 245 -9.72 -2.50 9.08
C HIS A 245 -9.41 -0.99 8.93
N PRO A 246 -8.54 -0.41 9.78
CA PRO A 246 -8.39 1.04 9.94
C PRO A 246 -8.03 1.79 8.65
N PHE A 247 -7.26 1.18 7.74
CA PHE A 247 -6.84 1.82 6.48
C PHE A 247 -8.01 2.10 5.50
N ARG A 248 -9.20 1.53 5.73
CA ARG A 248 -10.43 1.91 4.99
C ARG A 248 -10.87 3.33 5.27
N ALA A 249 -10.48 3.93 6.40
CA ALA A 249 -10.68 5.36 6.68
C ALA A 249 -10.03 6.26 5.61
N LEU A 250 -9.00 5.78 4.91
CA LEU A 250 -8.33 6.48 3.82
C LEU A 250 -9.14 6.46 2.51
N ARG A 251 -10.06 5.49 2.35
CA ARG A 251 -11.00 5.32 1.21
C ARG A 251 -10.33 5.35 -0.18
N LEU A 252 -9.12 4.78 -0.27
CA LEU A 252 -8.23 4.99 -1.42
C LEU A 252 -8.54 4.12 -2.64
N LEU A 253 -9.21 2.98 -2.46
CA LEU A 253 -9.59 2.07 -3.54
C LEU A 253 -11.11 1.82 -3.56
N ASP A 254 -11.64 1.45 -4.72
CA ASP A 254 -12.86 0.64 -4.84
C ASP A 254 -12.64 -0.49 -5.86
N VAL A 255 -13.55 -1.47 -5.90
CA VAL A 255 -13.59 -2.49 -6.95
C VAL A 255 -15.01 -2.60 -7.51
N ASN A 256 -15.13 -2.85 -8.81
CA ASN A 256 -16.40 -3.19 -9.47
C ASN A 256 -16.47 -4.66 -9.86
N ASP A 257 -17.67 -5.14 -10.25
CA ASP A 257 -17.92 -6.54 -10.62
C ASP A 257 -17.08 -7.04 -11.80
N ALA A 258 -16.56 -6.13 -12.63
CA ALA A 258 -15.65 -6.42 -13.75
C ALA A 258 -14.17 -6.52 -13.34
N GLY A 259 -13.85 -6.49 -12.03
CA GLY A 259 -12.49 -6.63 -11.51
C GLY A 259 -11.59 -5.42 -11.78
N TRP A 260 -12.16 -4.22 -11.97
CA TRP A 260 -11.39 -2.99 -12.02
C TRP A 260 -11.18 -2.41 -10.63
N LEU A 261 -9.93 -2.17 -10.26
CA LEU A 261 -9.56 -1.33 -9.12
C LEU A 261 -9.69 0.13 -9.55
N ARG A 262 -10.57 0.89 -8.89
CA ARG A 262 -10.68 2.34 -9.01
C ARG A 262 -9.79 3.00 -7.96
N MET A 263 -9.00 3.99 -8.36
CA MET A 263 -8.17 4.78 -7.45
C MET A 263 -8.91 6.07 -7.08
N ASN A 264 -9.33 6.20 -5.84
CA ASN A 264 -10.15 7.34 -5.41
C ASN A 264 -9.33 8.64 -5.26
N ARG A 265 -10.03 9.77 -5.20
CA ARG A 265 -9.44 11.02 -4.68
C ARG A 265 -9.52 10.96 -3.14
N PRO A 266 -8.41 11.18 -2.42
CA PRO A 266 -8.42 11.33 -0.97
C PRO A 266 -9.48 12.30 -0.45
N VAL A 267 -10.13 11.94 0.65
CA VAL A 267 -10.88 12.90 1.46
C VAL A 267 -9.88 13.66 2.34
N GLU A 268 -10.03 14.98 2.45
CA GLU A 268 -9.19 15.77 3.36
C GLU A 268 -9.66 15.58 4.80
N VAL A 269 -8.72 15.32 5.69
CA VAL A 269 -8.95 15.09 7.13
C VAL A 269 -8.02 16.00 7.94
N PRO A 270 -8.36 16.32 9.21
CA PRO A 270 -7.44 17.03 10.10
C PRO A 270 -6.03 16.42 10.09
N GLY A 271 -5.01 17.27 10.20
CA GLY A 271 -3.61 16.85 10.22
C GLY A 271 -3.01 16.30 8.92
N ARG A 272 -3.81 15.92 7.91
CA ARG A 272 -3.29 15.35 6.64
C ARG A 272 -2.24 16.25 5.97
N LYS A 273 -2.42 17.57 5.99
CA LYS A 273 -1.43 18.54 5.49
C LYS A 273 -0.05 18.38 6.13
N ALA A 274 0.03 18.17 7.45
CA ALA A 274 1.32 18.01 8.14
C ALA A 274 2.04 16.73 7.70
N VAL A 275 1.29 15.64 7.46
CA VAL A 275 1.83 14.38 6.92
C VAL A 275 2.28 14.55 5.46
N VAL A 276 1.57 15.33 4.64
CA VAL A 276 1.99 15.67 3.28
C VAL A 276 3.28 16.51 3.30
N ALA A 277 3.38 17.52 4.17
CA ALA A 277 4.57 18.34 4.32
C ALA A 277 5.78 17.55 4.85
N TYR A 278 5.58 16.66 5.85
CA TYR A 278 6.57 15.67 6.26
C TYR A 278 7.02 14.83 5.07
N ALA A 279 6.09 14.25 4.30
CA ALA A 279 6.42 13.39 3.18
C ALA A 279 7.21 14.11 2.08
N CYS A 280 6.97 15.40 1.85
CA CYS A 280 7.79 16.21 0.96
C CYS A 280 9.24 16.38 1.46
N LEU A 281 9.43 16.69 2.75
CA LEU A 281 10.74 16.85 3.38
C LEU A 281 11.51 15.53 3.47
N ASP A 282 10.82 14.48 3.90
CA ASP A 282 11.28 13.09 4.00
C ASP A 282 11.65 12.49 2.63
N TYR A 283 10.94 12.89 1.57
CA TYR A 283 11.33 12.58 0.19
C TYR A 283 12.55 13.37 -0.26
N ALA A 284 12.58 14.69 0.00
CA ALA A 284 13.71 15.55 -0.37
C ALA A 284 15.03 15.10 0.28
N ALA A 285 15.01 14.68 1.54
CA ALA A 285 16.15 14.06 2.24
C ALA A 285 16.80 12.90 1.45
N ARG A 286 16.02 12.17 0.65
CA ARG A 286 16.50 11.01 -0.12
C ARG A 286 16.94 11.33 -1.55
N VAL A 287 16.51 12.47 -2.13
CA VAL A 287 16.65 12.71 -3.58
C VAL A 287 17.03 14.14 -4.00
N ALA A 288 17.17 15.07 -3.06
CA ALA A 288 17.66 16.41 -3.32
C ALA A 288 19.19 16.44 -3.24
N SER A 289 19.85 17.02 -4.24
CA SER A 289 21.31 17.23 -4.27
C SER A 289 21.75 18.53 -3.58
N GLY A 290 20.84 19.19 -2.86
CA GLY A 290 21.08 20.48 -2.21
C GLY A 290 19.85 20.98 -1.44
N ALA A 291 19.79 22.30 -1.23
CA ALA A 291 18.79 22.97 -0.39
C ALA A 291 17.41 23.18 -1.04
N SER A 292 17.14 22.63 -2.22
CA SER A 292 15.81 22.69 -2.85
C SER A 292 15.44 21.48 -3.71
N LEU A 293 14.13 21.28 -3.92
CA LEU A 293 13.54 20.25 -4.78
C LEU A 293 12.26 20.79 -5.45
N SER A 294 12.08 20.55 -6.75
CA SER A 294 10.91 21.07 -7.48
C SER A 294 9.60 20.39 -7.08
N LEU A 295 8.51 21.16 -7.06
CA LEU A 295 7.17 20.68 -6.73
C LEU A 295 6.64 19.69 -7.79
N ALA A 296 7.15 19.77 -9.02
CA ALA A 296 6.92 18.78 -10.07
C ALA A 296 7.47 17.39 -9.67
N ARG A 297 8.74 17.29 -9.23
CA ARG A 297 9.31 16.02 -8.75
C ARG A 297 8.55 15.46 -7.54
N LEU A 298 8.15 16.33 -6.61
CA LEU A 298 7.29 15.94 -5.48
C LEU A 298 5.92 15.40 -5.92
N GLY A 299 5.36 15.89 -7.03
CA GLY A 299 4.08 15.45 -7.60
C GLY A 299 4.15 14.20 -8.48
N GLU A 300 5.27 14.01 -9.18
CA GLU A 300 5.35 13.15 -10.37
C GLU A 300 6.35 11.99 -10.24
N ASP A 301 7.41 12.11 -9.43
CA ASP A 301 8.36 11.02 -9.24
C ASP A 301 7.63 9.79 -8.62
N PRO A 302 7.93 8.55 -9.03
CA PRO A 302 7.15 7.38 -8.62
C PRO A 302 7.09 7.14 -7.10
N ALA A 303 8.16 7.50 -6.38
CA ALA A 303 8.25 7.44 -4.91
C ALA A 303 7.87 8.77 -4.21
N GLY A 304 7.45 9.79 -4.97
CA GLY A 304 7.10 11.10 -4.46
C GLY A 304 5.73 11.16 -3.78
N PRO A 305 5.50 12.14 -2.88
CA PRO A 305 4.25 12.26 -2.13
C PRO A 305 3.01 12.46 -3.00
N GLY A 306 3.10 13.13 -4.15
CA GLY A 306 1.94 13.28 -5.04
C GLY A 306 1.47 11.98 -5.70
N CYS A 307 2.38 11.03 -5.89
CA CYS A 307 2.05 9.67 -6.33
C CYS A 307 1.50 8.85 -5.15
N LEU A 308 2.29 8.69 -4.09
CA LEU A 308 1.97 7.76 -3.00
C LEU A 308 0.80 8.24 -2.12
N LEU A 309 0.85 9.46 -1.58
CA LEU A 309 -0.24 10.04 -0.78
C LEU A 309 -1.43 10.55 -1.64
N ARG A 310 -1.33 10.43 -2.96
CA ARG A 310 -2.28 10.94 -3.96
C ARG A 310 -2.63 12.42 -3.73
N ALA A 311 -1.62 13.21 -3.34
CA ALA A 311 -1.71 14.66 -3.21
C ALA A 311 -1.58 15.32 -4.59
N SER A 312 -2.54 16.15 -4.98
CA SER A 312 -2.41 16.99 -6.18
C SER A 312 -1.46 18.16 -5.93
N ARG A 313 -1.08 18.92 -6.97
CA ARG A 313 -0.14 20.05 -6.83
C ARG A 313 -0.66 21.09 -5.83
N GLU A 314 -1.96 21.31 -5.80
CA GLU A 314 -2.64 22.25 -4.90
C GLU A 314 -2.56 21.77 -3.44
N VAL A 315 -2.68 20.46 -3.20
CA VAL A 315 -2.51 19.86 -1.86
C VAL A 315 -1.05 19.94 -1.41
N LEU A 316 -0.10 19.67 -2.31
CA LEU A 316 1.34 19.78 -2.03
C LEU A 316 1.73 21.22 -1.70
N HIS A 317 1.32 22.19 -2.52
CA HIS A 317 1.52 23.62 -2.28
C HIS A 317 0.92 24.02 -0.92
N THR A 318 -0.37 23.76 -0.71
CA THR A 318 -1.08 24.19 0.51
C THR A 318 -0.47 23.59 1.77
N ALA A 319 -0.04 22.32 1.74
CA ALA A 319 0.62 21.67 2.87
C ALA A 319 1.96 22.32 3.20
N LEU A 320 2.78 22.63 2.19
CA LEU A 320 4.08 23.25 2.36
C LEU A 320 3.98 24.73 2.76
N GLU A 321 3.02 25.47 2.21
CA GLU A 321 2.74 26.86 2.54
C GLU A 321 2.19 27.00 3.98
N ASP A 322 1.27 26.14 4.40
CA ASP A 322 0.76 26.10 5.79
C ASP A 322 1.82 25.69 6.81
N THR A 323 2.85 24.94 6.38
CA THR A 323 3.98 24.55 7.23
C THR A 323 5.03 25.65 7.29
N SER A 324 5.38 26.27 6.16
CA SER A 324 6.27 27.44 6.08
C SER A 324 5.72 28.62 6.92
N ARG A 325 4.40 28.84 6.91
CA ARG A 325 3.72 29.82 7.79
C ARG A 325 3.85 29.55 9.30
N ARG A 326 4.20 28.33 9.72
CA ARG A 326 4.39 27.94 11.13
C ARG A 326 5.86 27.88 11.55
N ASP A 327 6.77 27.80 10.58
CA ASP A 327 8.20 27.73 10.85
C ASP A 327 8.73 29.09 11.34
N SER A 328 8.71 29.29 12.66
CA SER A 328 9.27 30.47 13.34
C SER A 328 10.74 30.74 13.01
N GLY A 329 11.49 29.74 12.52
CA GLY A 329 12.87 29.90 12.08
C GLY A 329 13.04 30.33 10.61
N SER A 330 11.93 30.41 9.84
CA SER A 330 11.94 30.66 8.39
C SER A 330 12.87 29.74 7.60
N ALA A 331 13.08 28.50 8.09
CA ALA A 331 13.98 27.53 7.46
C ALA A 331 13.35 26.83 6.26
N LEU A 332 12.00 26.76 6.21
CA LEU A 332 11.20 26.18 5.14
C LEU A 332 10.51 27.27 4.30
N GLY A 333 10.58 27.17 2.97
CA GLY A 333 9.87 28.07 2.07
C GLY A 333 9.55 27.46 0.70
N LEU A 334 8.63 28.09 -0.02
CA LEU A 334 8.38 27.85 -1.44
C LEU A 334 9.03 28.98 -2.25
N LEU A 335 9.78 28.62 -3.29
CA LEU A 335 10.46 29.54 -4.21
C LEU A 335 9.92 29.38 -5.63
N GLY A 336 10.01 30.44 -6.44
CA GLY A 336 9.61 30.43 -7.86
C GLY A 336 8.19 30.94 -8.10
N SER A 337 7.69 30.70 -9.31
CA SER A 337 6.35 31.07 -9.77
C SER A 337 5.46 29.84 -9.95
N VAL A 338 4.14 30.03 -9.94
CA VAL A 338 3.14 28.96 -10.11
C VAL A 338 3.45 28.12 -11.35
N GLY A 339 3.70 26.82 -11.16
CA GLY A 339 4.14 25.88 -12.21
C GLY A 339 5.61 25.47 -12.09
N GLU A 340 6.50 26.40 -11.75
CA GLU A 340 7.95 26.15 -11.55
C GLU A 340 8.36 26.16 -10.07
N GLU A 341 7.40 26.18 -9.14
CA GLU A 341 7.63 26.16 -7.69
C GLU A 341 8.64 25.08 -7.25
N ALA A 342 9.52 25.45 -6.32
CA ALA A 342 10.42 24.55 -5.61
C ALA A 342 10.28 24.70 -4.10
N LEU A 343 10.26 23.57 -3.40
CA LEU A 343 10.45 23.53 -1.96
C LEU A 343 11.91 23.82 -1.65
N ALA A 344 12.18 24.77 -0.76
CA ALA A 344 13.50 25.09 -0.26
C ALA A 344 13.58 24.89 1.26
N CYS A 345 14.72 24.36 1.72
CA CYS A 345 14.99 24.16 3.13
C CYS A 345 16.45 24.52 3.45
N SER A 346 16.65 25.43 4.42
CA SER A 346 17.99 25.87 4.85
C SER A 346 18.60 24.99 5.95
N SER A 347 17.80 24.11 6.56
CA SER A 347 18.24 23.10 7.52
C SER A 347 18.27 21.70 6.88
N PRO A 348 18.93 20.70 7.50
CA PRO A 348 18.92 19.32 6.99
C PRO A 348 17.49 18.79 6.89
N TRP A 349 17.16 18.21 5.73
CA TRP A 349 15.82 17.77 5.36
C TRP A 349 15.18 16.81 6.37
N GLU A 350 15.97 15.92 6.97
CA GLU A 350 15.55 14.96 7.99
C GLU A 350 15.13 15.64 9.30
N ILE A 351 15.84 16.70 9.70
CA ILE A 351 15.56 17.46 10.92
C ILE A 351 14.30 18.31 10.69
N ALA A 352 14.18 18.93 9.50
CA ALA A 352 12.98 19.65 9.11
C ALA A 352 11.75 18.72 9.08
N ALA A 353 11.86 17.51 8.49
CA ALA A 353 10.79 16.52 8.45
C ALA A 353 10.36 16.12 9.87
N ASP A 354 11.31 15.70 10.70
CA ASP A 354 11.06 15.25 12.08
C ASP A 354 10.37 16.33 12.93
N ARG A 355 10.80 17.60 12.79
CA ARG A 355 10.18 18.75 13.46
C ARG A 355 8.71 18.93 13.08
N VAL A 356 8.37 18.85 11.79
CA VAL A 356 6.98 19.05 11.31
C VAL A 356 6.01 18.04 11.94
N LEU A 357 6.46 16.81 12.21
CA LEU A 357 5.65 15.84 12.94
C LEU A 357 5.71 16.05 14.46
N ALA A 358 6.86 16.45 15.03
CA ALA A 358 6.95 16.76 16.46
C ALA A 358 5.99 17.89 16.87
N GLU A 359 5.94 18.96 16.08
CA GLU A 359 4.99 20.07 16.24
C GLU A 359 3.53 19.63 16.05
N HIS A 360 3.23 18.86 14.99
CA HIS A 360 1.84 18.45 14.69
C HIS A 360 1.26 17.41 15.65
N TYR A 361 2.10 16.58 16.25
CA TYR A 361 1.67 15.59 17.25
C TYR A 361 1.79 16.08 18.70
N ASP A 362 2.32 17.29 18.92
CA ASP A 362 2.68 17.85 20.24
C ASP A 362 3.58 16.91 21.05
N VAL A 363 4.75 16.58 20.50
CA VAL A 363 5.80 15.75 21.14
C VAL A 363 7.17 16.43 21.06
N ASP A 364 8.11 15.99 21.90
CA ASP A 364 9.46 16.56 22.07
C ASP A 364 10.51 16.03 21.08
N ARG A 365 10.11 15.08 20.23
CA ARG A 365 11.01 14.31 19.35
C ARG A 365 10.30 13.92 18.05
N GLY A 366 11.04 13.81 16.95
CA GLY A 366 10.54 13.30 15.67
C GLY A 366 10.79 11.79 15.46
N PRO A 367 10.30 11.18 14.36
CA PRO A 367 10.35 9.73 14.14
C PRO A 367 11.76 9.12 13.99
N ARG A 368 12.81 9.91 13.81
CA ARG A 368 14.22 9.44 13.81
C ARG A 368 14.90 9.64 15.17
N GLY A 369 14.21 10.23 16.15
CA GLY A 369 14.75 10.58 17.46
C GLY A 369 15.40 11.97 17.54
N HIS A 370 15.26 12.82 16.51
CA HIS A 370 15.70 14.21 16.60
C HIS A 370 14.85 14.97 17.63
N LEU A 371 15.49 15.63 18.59
CA LEU A 371 14.81 16.42 19.62
C LEU A 371 14.34 17.78 19.10
N TRP A 372 13.21 18.25 19.62
CA TRP A 372 12.62 19.55 19.33
C TRP A 372 12.33 20.31 20.64
N ASP A 373 13.01 21.44 20.83
CA ASP A 373 12.80 22.31 22.00
C ASP A 373 11.63 23.26 21.74
N ARG A 374 10.50 23.04 22.43
CA ARG A 374 9.28 23.86 22.33
C ARG A 374 9.45 25.32 22.80
N ARG A 375 10.64 25.74 23.26
CA ARG A 375 10.88 27.04 23.93
C ARG A 375 11.55 28.10 23.03
N ARG A 376 11.40 28.03 21.71
CA ARG A 376 11.98 28.97 20.74
C ARG A 376 10.93 29.56 19.80
#